data_AF-T5KJD8-F1
#
_entry.id   AF-T5KJD8-F1
#
_cell.length_a   1.000
_cell.length_b   1.000
_cell.length_c   1.000
_cell.angle_alpha   90.00
_cell.angle_beta   90.00
_cell.angle_gamma   90.00
#
_symmetry.space_group_name_H-M   'P 1'
#
loop_
_entity.id
_entity.type
_entity.pdbx_description
1 polymer ?
#
loop_
_entity_poly.entity_id
_entity_poly.type
_entity_poly.pdbx_seq_one_letter_code
_entity_poly.pdbx_strand_id
1 'polypeptide(L)'
;MILHLSDHDRGLFPTSDTLAQTLTHVANGHAASRLLESEYPTIGLVVSLPQFARADWAGKTSINRVQWESDPEGATGTVIIVPLETSANCEWVIDDTSAGQSTGSVTISADGISGLLPPQAGEVPLAVVHDGVNVDRALRHIVELGSKAQFDLLYKLGPYSRSAIATASRRIYRDINDSAPDEGGDVIDRADAEQVLSRLMYGLDGETSSVVMRMITRVATTGAAIRTSTMKYMATAIWSAAESMVRSHIGDPPMGRQLRRIARELKTIDPHRVLETYRANHPKALISVNRVQAALTAGATIGTHSLELDQPRPDDNW
;
A
#
# COMPACT_ATOMS: atom_id res chain seq x y z
N MET A 1 14.76 -2.19 8.24
CA MET A 1 13.87 -2.44 9.39
C MET A 1 12.66 -3.19 8.88
N ILE A 2 12.54 -4.48 9.18
CA ILE A 2 11.36 -5.26 8.79
C ILE A 2 10.26 -4.92 9.78
N LEU A 3 9.21 -4.22 9.33
CA LEU A 3 8.03 -3.99 10.15
C LEU A 3 7.27 -5.32 10.28
N HIS A 4 7.25 -5.85 11.50
CA HIS A 4 6.28 -6.86 11.89
C HIS A 4 4.98 -6.12 12.22
N LEU A 5 3.93 -6.40 11.43
CA LEU A 5 2.59 -5.94 11.76
C LEU A 5 2.16 -6.57 13.09
N SER A 6 1.72 -5.75 14.03
CA SER A 6 1.09 -6.23 15.26
C SER A 6 -0.23 -6.93 14.94
N ASP A 7 -0.72 -7.82 15.80
CA ASP A 7 -2.01 -8.49 15.55
C ASP A 7 -3.17 -7.50 15.56
N HIS A 8 -3.07 -6.42 16.35
CA HIS A 8 -4.01 -5.30 16.30
C HIS A 8 -4.03 -4.63 14.91
N ASP A 9 -2.85 -4.28 14.39
CA ASP A 9 -2.73 -3.65 13.08
C ASP A 9 -3.21 -4.55 11.94
N ARG A 10 -3.01 -5.87 12.06
CA ARG A 10 -3.56 -6.85 11.11
C ARG A 10 -5.08 -6.84 11.09
N GLY A 11 -5.71 -6.67 12.25
CA GLY A 11 -7.17 -6.55 12.35
C GLY A 11 -7.73 -5.27 11.73
N LEU A 12 -6.91 -4.22 11.58
CA LEU A 12 -7.29 -2.97 10.92
C LEU A 12 -7.09 -3.01 9.39
N PHE A 13 -6.35 -4.00 8.89
CA PHE A 13 -6.12 -4.19 7.46
C PHE A 13 -7.27 -5.01 6.86
N PRO A 14 -7.64 -4.79 5.58
CA PRO A 14 -8.57 -5.69 4.90
C PRO A 14 -8.11 -7.14 5.02
N THR A 15 -9.06 -8.06 5.27
CA THR A 15 -8.80 -9.51 5.27
C THR A 15 -8.11 -9.94 3.98
N SER A 16 -7.33 -11.01 4.02
CA SER A 16 -6.58 -11.45 2.85
C SER A 16 -7.44 -11.69 1.60
N ASP A 17 -8.63 -12.27 1.78
CA ASP A 17 -9.56 -12.52 0.68
C ASP A 17 -10.07 -11.23 0.07
N THR A 18 -10.62 -10.34 0.91
CA THR A 18 -11.04 -9.00 0.50
C THR A 18 -9.94 -8.25 -0.25
N LEU A 19 -8.71 -8.26 0.27
CA LEU A 19 -7.61 -7.52 -0.36
C LEU A 19 -7.25 -8.09 -1.73
N ALA A 20 -7.10 -9.42 -1.83
CA ALA A 20 -6.78 -10.09 -3.09
C ALA A 20 -7.88 -9.89 -4.14
N GLN A 21 -9.15 -10.00 -3.76
CA GLN A 21 -10.29 -9.74 -4.63
C GLN A 21 -10.30 -8.28 -5.10
N THR A 22 -10.19 -7.33 -4.18
CA THR A 22 -10.29 -5.91 -4.52
C THR A 22 -9.13 -5.48 -5.41
N LEU A 23 -7.89 -5.90 -5.11
CA LEU A 23 -6.73 -5.63 -5.94
C LEU A 23 -6.82 -6.30 -7.32
N THR A 24 -7.44 -7.49 -7.41
CA THR A 24 -7.71 -8.16 -8.70
C THR A 24 -8.65 -7.32 -9.55
N HIS A 25 -9.74 -6.80 -9.00
CA HIS A 25 -10.63 -5.90 -9.74
C HIS A 25 -9.92 -4.63 -10.20
N VAL A 26 -9.08 -4.02 -9.35
CA VAL A 26 -8.29 -2.84 -9.74
C VAL A 26 -7.33 -3.18 -10.88
N ALA A 27 -6.62 -4.31 -10.81
CA ALA A 27 -5.73 -4.75 -11.87
C ALA A 27 -6.47 -5.03 -13.18
N ASN A 28 -7.64 -5.67 -13.10
CA ASN A 28 -8.49 -5.95 -14.25
C ASN A 28 -9.02 -4.66 -14.89
N GLY A 29 -9.43 -3.66 -14.10
CA GLY A 29 -9.83 -2.36 -14.62
C GLY A 29 -8.70 -1.68 -15.41
N HIS A 30 -7.47 -1.70 -14.89
CA HIS A 30 -6.32 -1.16 -15.60
C HIS A 30 -5.96 -1.98 -16.86
N ALA A 31 -6.09 -3.31 -16.83
CA ALA A 31 -5.86 -4.15 -18.00
C ALA A 31 -6.91 -3.89 -19.09
N ALA A 32 -8.20 -3.83 -18.72
CA ALA A 32 -9.29 -3.53 -19.64
C ALA A 32 -9.19 -2.12 -20.24
N SER A 33 -8.78 -1.11 -19.45
CA SER A 33 -8.54 0.25 -19.97
C SER A 33 -7.46 0.26 -21.04
N ARG A 34 -6.37 -0.49 -20.86
CA ARG A 34 -5.31 -0.61 -21.88
C ARG A 34 -5.80 -1.32 -23.14
N LEU A 35 -6.67 -2.33 -22.99
CA LEU A 35 -7.27 -3.02 -24.14
C LEU A 35 -8.16 -2.06 -24.93
N LEU A 36 -8.97 -1.23 -24.27
CA LEU A 36 -9.80 -0.20 -24.92
C LEU A 36 -8.98 0.85 -25.71
N GLU A 37 -7.71 1.03 -25.39
CA GLU A 37 -6.77 1.93 -26.09
C GLU A 37 -6.04 1.23 -27.26
N SER A 38 -6.19 -0.09 -27.41
CA SER A 38 -5.56 -0.91 -28.44
C SER A 38 -6.57 -1.44 -29.47
N GLU A 39 -6.10 -2.08 -30.54
CA GLU A 39 -6.98 -2.83 -31.44
C GLU A 39 -7.33 -4.19 -30.82
N TYR A 40 -8.62 -4.53 -30.80
CA TYR A 40 -9.12 -5.81 -30.27
C TYR A 40 -10.27 -6.35 -31.16
N PRO A 41 -10.52 -7.67 -31.15
CA PRO A 41 -11.62 -8.23 -31.92
C PRO A 41 -12.97 -7.74 -31.38
N THR A 42 -13.89 -7.42 -32.29
CA THR A 42 -15.25 -6.94 -31.95
C THR A 42 -16.10 -8.00 -31.27
N ILE A 43 -15.80 -9.27 -31.56
CA ILE A 43 -16.53 -10.46 -31.08
C ILE A 43 -15.53 -11.40 -30.43
N GLY A 44 -15.83 -11.81 -29.21
CA GLY A 44 -14.99 -12.71 -28.43
C GLY A 44 -15.46 -12.77 -26.98
N LEU A 45 -14.91 -13.72 -26.25
CA LEU A 45 -15.12 -13.88 -24.81
C LEU A 45 -14.16 -12.95 -24.09
N VAL A 46 -14.70 -12.02 -23.31
CA VAL A 46 -13.86 -11.22 -22.40
C VAL A 46 -13.74 -11.98 -21.09
N VAL A 47 -12.50 -12.23 -20.68
CA VAL A 47 -12.19 -13.10 -19.56
C VAL A 47 -11.29 -12.36 -18.58
N SER A 48 -11.74 -12.28 -17.32
CA SER A 48 -11.01 -11.66 -16.22
C SER A 48 -10.33 -12.72 -15.34
N LEU A 49 -9.02 -12.78 -15.37
CA LEU A 49 -8.19 -13.69 -14.57
C LEU A 49 -7.83 -13.05 -13.20
N PRO A 50 -7.62 -13.86 -12.15
CA PRO A 50 -7.19 -13.34 -10.86
C PRO A 50 -5.74 -12.85 -10.92
N GLN A 51 -5.50 -11.60 -10.49
CA GLN A 51 -4.14 -11.04 -10.42
C GLN A 51 -3.49 -11.32 -9.07
N PHE A 52 -4.29 -11.53 -8.03
CA PHE A 52 -3.82 -11.79 -6.67
C PHE A 52 -4.48 -13.03 -6.09
N ALA A 53 -3.69 -13.84 -5.43
CA ALA A 53 -4.11 -15.10 -4.83
C ALA A 53 -3.70 -15.13 -3.36
N ARG A 54 -4.54 -15.75 -2.53
CA ARG A 54 -4.21 -16.11 -1.17
C ARG A 54 -3.44 -17.42 -1.23
N ALA A 55 -2.26 -17.42 -0.64
CA ALA A 55 -1.46 -18.62 -0.53
C ALA A 55 -1.12 -18.87 0.94
N ASP A 56 -1.41 -20.09 1.37
CA ASP A 56 -1.14 -20.57 2.71
C ASP A 56 0.10 -21.46 2.66
N TRP A 57 1.20 -20.97 3.22
CA TRP A 57 2.46 -21.70 3.25
C TRP A 57 2.94 -21.85 4.68
N ALA A 58 3.13 -23.09 5.12
CA ALA A 58 3.57 -23.43 6.48
C ALA A 58 2.74 -22.71 7.57
N GLY A 59 1.42 -22.62 7.38
CA GLY A 59 0.49 -21.98 8.31
C GLY A 59 0.52 -20.44 8.30
N LYS A 60 1.21 -19.82 7.34
CA LYS A 60 1.21 -18.37 7.14
C LYS A 60 0.44 -18.03 5.87
N THR A 61 -0.63 -17.27 6.04
CA THR A 61 -1.39 -16.70 4.94
C THR A 61 -0.67 -15.49 4.38
N SER A 62 -0.56 -15.44 3.06
CA SER A 62 0.03 -14.32 2.34
C SER A 62 -0.75 -14.05 1.05
N ILE A 63 -0.61 -12.84 0.52
CA ILE A 63 -1.27 -12.43 -0.71
C ILE A 63 -0.20 -12.13 -1.73
N ASN A 64 -0.24 -12.88 -2.81
CA ASN A 64 0.81 -12.86 -3.82
C ASN A 64 0.22 -12.60 -5.17
N ARG A 65 1.05 -12.02 -6.02
CA ARG A 65 0.68 -11.75 -7.40
C ARG A 65 0.74 -13.05 -8.19
N VAL A 66 -0.29 -13.32 -8.97
CA VAL A 66 -0.33 -14.39 -9.96
C VAL A 66 0.29 -13.85 -11.26
N GLN A 67 1.44 -14.37 -11.64
CA GLN A 67 2.09 -14.03 -12.91
C GLN A 67 1.47 -14.91 -13.98
N TRP A 68 0.89 -14.31 -15.01
CA TRP A 68 0.27 -15.02 -16.13
C TRP A 68 1.22 -15.00 -17.32
N GLU A 69 1.51 -16.17 -17.86
CA GLU A 69 2.19 -16.36 -19.14
C GLU A 69 1.16 -16.89 -20.12
N SER A 70 0.84 -16.09 -21.14
CA SER A 70 -0.12 -16.43 -22.18
C SER A 70 0.61 -16.71 -23.48
N ASP A 71 0.27 -17.82 -24.14
CA ASP A 71 0.59 -18.09 -25.54
C ASP A 71 -0.72 -17.87 -26.33
N PRO A 72 -0.84 -16.90 -27.26
CA PRO A 72 0.20 -16.33 -28.13
C PRO A 72 0.53 -14.83 -27.93
N GLU A 73 1.57 -14.37 -28.64
CA GLU A 73 2.13 -13.01 -28.72
C GLU A 73 1.10 -11.89 -28.47
N GLY A 74 1.11 -11.31 -27.26
CA GLY A 74 0.45 -10.03 -26.96
C GLY A 74 -0.56 -10.04 -25.81
N ALA A 75 -1.07 -11.21 -25.39
CA ALA A 75 -2.07 -11.30 -24.32
C ALA A 75 -1.48 -11.18 -22.89
N THR A 76 -0.52 -10.28 -22.68
CA THR A 76 0.06 -10.05 -21.34
C THR A 76 -0.93 -9.27 -20.47
N GLY A 77 -1.66 -9.97 -19.60
CA GLY A 77 -2.56 -9.30 -18.69
C GLY A 77 -3.52 -10.23 -17.96
N THR A 78 -4.29 -9.63 -17.06
CA THR A 78 -5.33 -10.30 -16.28
C THR A 78 -6.70 -10.16 -16.93
N VAL A 79 -6.79 -9.45 -18.05
CA VAL A 79 -7.98 -9.42 -18.90
C VAL A 79 -7.53 -9.84 -20.27
N ILE A 80 -8.15 -10.89 -20.79
CA ILE A 80 -7.87 -11.43 -22.13
C ILE A 80 -9.16 -11.49 -22.93
N ILE A 81 -9.02 -11.45 -24.25
CA ILE A 81 -10.13 -11.61 -25.18
C ILE A 81 -9.87 -12.88 -25.99
N VAL A 82 -10.73 -13.88 -25.84
CA VAL A 82 -10.61 -15.17 -26.54
C VAL A 82 -11.61 -15.20 -27.68
N PRO A 83 -11.18 -15.25 -28.96
CA PRO A 83 -12.08 -15.44 -30.09
C PRO A 83 -12.94 -16.70 -29.92
N LEU A 84 -14.21 -16.65 -30.33
CA LEU A 84 -15.22 -17.69 -30.05
C LEU A 84 -14.85 -19.11 -30.54
N GLU A 85 -14.07 -19.21 -31.61
CA GLU A 85 -13.66 -20.49 -32.22
C GLU A 85 -12.25 -20.93 -31.79
N THR A 86 -11.68 -20.28 -30.77
CA THR A 86 -10.32 -20.54 -30.29
C THR A 86 -10.32 -20.88 -28.81
N SER A 87 -9.20 -21.45 -28.36
CA SER A 87 -8.88 -21.56 -26.96
C SER A 87 -7.59 -20.81 -26.65
N ALA A 88 -7.51 -20.29 -25.44
CA ALA A 88 -6.29 -19.71 -24.88
C ALA A 88 -5.79 -20.60 -23.74
N ASN A 89 -4.52 -20.98 -23.77
CA ASN A 89 -3.86 -21.62 -22.65
C ASN A 89 -3.06 -20.57 -21.88
N CYS A 90 -3.37 -20.39 -20.61
CA CYS A 90 -2.71 -19.42 -19.75
C CYS A 90 -2.01 -20.18 -18.63
N GLU A 91 -0.68 -20.16 -18.66
CA GLU A 91 0.13 -20.64 -17.56
C GLU A 91 0.19 -19.58 -16.48
N TRP A 92 0.31 -20.00 -15.23
CA TRP A 92 0.47 -19.09 -14.12
C TRP A 92 1.51 -19.55 -13.13
N VAL A 93 2.12 -18.56 -12.49
CA VAL A 93 3.16 -18.72 -11.47
C VAL A 93 2.85 -17.79 -10.30
N ILE A 94 2.91 -18.32 -9.08
CA ILE A 94 2.95 -17.55 -7.85
C ILE A 94 4.33 -17.78 -7.24
N ASP A 95 5.11 -16.72 -7.05
CA ASP A 95 6.45 -16.74 -6.44
C ASP A 95 6.45 -15.91 -5.15
N ASP A 96 6.71 -16.55 -4.00
CA ASP A 96 6.97 -15.89 -2.72
C ASP A 96 8.34 -16.33 -2.19
N THR A 97 9.26 -15.38 -2.01
CA THR A 97 10.62 -15.65 -1.52
C THR A 97 10.66 -16.36 -0.17
N SER A 98 9.61 -16.24 0.64
CA SER A 98 9.52 -16.84 1.96
C SER A 98 8.85 -18.21 1.98
N ALA A 99 8.28 -18.64 0.85
CA ALA A 99 7.21 -19.65 0.85
C ALA A 99 7.27 -20.64 -0.32
N GLY A 100 8.02 -20.33 -1.37
CA GLY A 100 8.24 -21.18 -2.54
C GLY A 100 7.47 -20.71 -3.76
N GLN A 101 7.31 -21.62 -4.71
CA GLN A 101 6.67 -21.38 -6.00
C GLN A 101 5.47 -22.32 -6.17
N SER A 102 4.37 -21.80 -6.70
CA SER A 102 3.21 -22.58 -7.14
C SER A 102 2.92 -22.25 -8.59
N THR A 103 2.66 -23.27 -9.40
CA THR A 103 2.39 -23.10 -10.84
C THR A 103 1.18 -23.92 -11.25
N GLY A 104 0.60 -23.55 -12.39
CA GLY A 104 -0.47 -24.29 -13.03
C GLY A 104 -0.80 -23.70 -14.39
N SER A 105 -1.82 -24.27 -15.03
CA SER A 105 -2.31 -23.78 -16.30
C SER A 105 -3.83 -23.89 -16.38
N VAL A 106 -4.42 -22.95 -17.10
CA VAL A 106 -5.86 -22.92 -17.40
C VAL A 106 -6.06 -22.79 -18.89
N THR A 107 -6.97 -23.58 -19.43
CA THR A 107 -7.46 -23.47 -20.81
C THR A 107 -8.83 -22.82 -20.80
N ILE A 108 -8.98 -21.80 -21.63
CA ILE A 108 -10.18 -20.96 -21.71
C ILE A 108 -10.71 -21.04 -23.13
N SER A 109 -11.98 -21.40 -23.29
CA SER A 109 -12.67 -21.47 -24.59
C SER A 109 -14.14 -21.04 -24.45
N ALA A 110 -14.88 -21.03 -25.57
CA ALA A 110 -16.32 -20.80 -25.56
C ALA A 110 -17.11 -21.84 -24.76
N ASP A 111 -16.58 -23.05 -24.62
CA ASP A 111 -17.20 -24.13 -23.84
C ASP A 111 -16.98 -23.98 -22.33
N GLY A 112 -16.13 -23.01 -21.92
CA GLY A 112 -15.86 -22.70 -20.53
C GLY A 112 -14.38 -22.72 -20.19
N ILE A 113 -14.09 -23.02 -18.93
CA ILE A 113 -12.75 -22.93 -18.34
C ILE A 113 -12.37 -24.29 -17.77
N SER A 114 -11.22 -24.81 -18.18
CA SER A 114 -10.68 -26.09 -17.69
C SER A 114 -9.23 -25.93 -17.24
N GLY A 115 -8.74 -26.82 -16.37
CA GLY A 115 -7.38 -26.77 -15.83
C GLY A 115 -7.31 -26.37 -14.35
N LEU A 116 -6.08 -26.19 -13.87
CA LEU A 116 -5.81 -25.84 -12.47
C LEU A 116 -5.75 -24.33 -12.33
N LEU A 117 -6.61 -23.80 -11.47
CA LEU A 117 -6.66 -22.38 -11.17
C LEU A 117 -5.74 -22.05 -9.99
N PRO A 118 -5.18 -20.82 -9.93
CA PRO A 118 -4.40 -20.40 -8.77
C PRO A 118 -5.23 -20.52 -7.48
N PRO A 119 -4.59 -20.90 -6.35
CA PRO A 119 -5.27 -21.07 -5.07
C PRO A 119 -6.09 -19.82 -4.71
N GLN A 120 -7.35 -20.06 -4.34
CA GLN A 120 -8.36 -19.00 -4.27
C GLN A 120 -8.21 -18.12 -3.03
N ALA A 121 -8.50 -16.84 -3.24
CA ALA A 121 -8.82 -15.88 -2.20
C ALA A 121 -10.35 -15.68 -2.13
N GLY A 122 -11.08 -16.68 -1.64
CA GLY A 122 -12.55 -16.64 -1.48
C GLY A 122 -13.37 -16.97 -2.74
N GLU A 123 -14.70 -16.75 -2.66
CA GLU A 123 -15.73 -17.07 -3.67
C GLU A 123 -15.72 -16.14 -4.90
N VAL A 124 -14.56 -15.73 -5.39
CA VAL A 124 -14.50 -14.91 -6.61
C VAL A 124 -14.63 -15.82 -7.82
N PRO A 125 -15.61 -15.59 -8.72
CA PRO A 125 -15.70 -16.33 -9.98
C PRO A 125 -14.41 -16.13 -10.75
N LEU A 126 -13.69 -17.24 -10.94
CA LEU A 126 -12.29 -17.23 -11.30
C LEU A 126 -12.04 -16.84 -12.75
N ALA A 127 -13.10 -16.82 -13.56
CA ALA A 127 -13.20 -15.87 -14.63
C ALA A 127 -14.65 -15.54 -14.92
N VAL A 128 -14.92 -14.25 -15.06
CA VAL A 128 -16.21 -13.78 -15.56
C VAL A 128 -16.12 -13.81 -17.07
N VAL A 129 -16.87 -14.72 -17.69
CA VAL A 129 -17.06 -14.76 -19.13
C VAL A 129 -18.20 -13.82 -19.46
N HIS A 130 -17.93 -12.82 -20.29
CA HIS A 130 -18.97 -11.95 -20.83
C HIS A 130 -19.39 -12.47 -22.21
N ASP A 131 -20.69 -12.78 -22.38
CA ASP A 131 -21.24 -13.27 -23.65
C ASP A 131 -20.94 -12.31 -24.81
N GLY A 132 -20.37 -12.85 -25.87
CA GLY A 132 -19.59 -12.16 -26.92
C GLY A 132 -20.34 -11.21 -27.87
N VAL A 133 -21.45 -10.61 -27.45
CA VAL A 133 -22.23 -9.68 -28.29
C VAL A 133 -21.68 -8.24 -28.22
N ASN A 134 -20.85 -7.89 -27.22
CA ASN A 134 -20.19 -6.58 -27.18
C ASN A 134 -18.95 -6.55 -26.26
N VAL A 135 -17.77 -6.79 -26.84
CA VAL A 135 -16.46 -6.74 -26.14
C VAL A 135 -16.21 -5.37 -25.51
N ASP A 136 -16.51 -4.25 -26.20
CA ASP A 136 -16.33 -2.89 -25.68
C ASP A 136 -17.16 -2.65 -24.42
N ARG A 137 -18.43 -3.06 -24.41
CA ARG A 137 -19.31 -2.94 -23.23
C ARG A 137 -18.76 -3.74 -22.05
N ALA A 138 -18.28 -4.96 -22.29
CA ALA A 138 -17.70 -5.80 -21.24
C ALA A 138 -16.42 -5.17 -20.66
N LEU A 139 -15.51 -4.68 -21.52
CA LEU A 139 -14.29 -4.01 -21.08
C LEU A 139 -14.59 -2.75 -20.27
N ARG A 140 -15.51 -1.89 -20.73
CA ARG A 140 -15.93 -0.69 -19.97
C ARG A 140 -16.52 -1.04 -18.61
N HIS A 141 -17.33 -2.11 -18.54
CA HIS A 141 -17.85 -2.59 -17.27
C HIS A 141 -16.73 -3.04 -16.32
N ILE A 142 -15.70 -3.73 -16.83
CA ILE A 142 -14.53 -4.12 -16.03
C ILE A 142 -13.76 -2.88 -15.55
N VAL A 143 -13.61 -1.86 -16.39
CA VAL A 143 -13.01 -0.56 -15.99
C VAL A 143 -13.79 0.07 -14.84
N GLU A 144 -15.12 0.17 -14.96
CA GLU A 144 -16.00 0.71 -13.91
C GLU A 144 -15.87 -0.06 -12.58
N LEU A 145 -15.87 -1.39 -12.64
CA LEU A 145 -15.68 -2.24 -11.46
C LEU A 145 -14.30 -2.04 -10.84
N GLY A 146 -13.24 -1.90 -11.65
CA GLY A 146 -11.90 -1.64 -11.18
C GLY A 146 -11.76 -0.27 -10.51
N SER A 147 -12.36 0.77 -11.09
CA SER A 147 -12.41 2.10 -10.47
C SER A 147 -13.18 2.08 -9.14
N LYS A 148 -14.34 1.41 -9.07
CA LYS A 148 -15.09 1.25 -7.83
C LYS A 148 -14.28 0.51 -6.77
N ALA A 149 -13.67 -0.62 -7.13
CA ALA A 149 -12.83 -1.41 -6.24
C ALA A 149 -11.64 -0.60 -5.69
N GLN A 150 -11.07 0.31 -6.49
CA GLN A 150 -9.99 1.18 -6.05
C GLN A 150 -10.44 2.11 -4.90
N PHE A 151 -11.61 2.74 -5.04
CA PHE A 151 -12.19 3.58 -3.98
C PHE A 151 -12.61 2.77 -2.75
N ASP A 152 -13.18 1.59 -2.95
CA ASP A 152 -13.55 0.67 -1.86
C ASP A 152 -12.31 0.26 -1.06
N LEU A 153 -11.20 -0.07 -1.73
CA LEU A 153 -9.94 -0.39 -1.07
C LEU A 153 -9.38 0.80 -0.31
N LEU A 154 -9.43 1.99 -0.91
CA LEU A 154 -9.01 3.22 -0.25
C LEU A 154 -9.77 3.41 1.07
N TYR A 155 -11.10 3.29 1.05
CA TYR A 155 -11.92 3.38 2.26
C TYR A 155 -11.52 2.33 3.31
N LYS A 156 -11.35 1.07 2.91
CA LYS A 156 -10.98 -0.02 3.82
C LYS A 156 -9.58 0.12 4.42
N LEU A 157 -8.68 0.88 3.79
CA LEU A 157 -7.34 1.19 4.34
C LEU A 157 -7.36 2.37 5.33
N GLY A 158 -8.49 3.07 5.49
CA GLY A 158 -8.64 4.20 6.40
C GLY A 158 -8.30 3.89 7.87
N PRO A 159 -8.85 2.81 8.47
CA PRO A 159 -8.54 2.45 9.86
C PRO A 159 -7.05 2.18 10.11
N TYR A 160 -6.40 1.40 9.23
CA TYR A 160 -4.97 1.16 9.33
C TYR A 160 -4.15 2.45 9.17
N SER A 161 -4.52 3.31 8.22
CA SER A 161 -3.83 4.60 7.99
C SER A 161 -3.92 5.53 9.20
N ARG A 162 -5.07 5.57 9.89
CA ARG A 162 -5.25 6.28 11.17
C ARG A 162 -4.31 5.72 12.25
N SER A 163 -4.28 4.40 12.43
CA SER A 163 -3.36 3.74 13.39
C SER A 163 -1.89 4.04 13.06
N ALA A 164 -1.52 4.01 11.77
CA ALA A 164 -0.18 4.31 11.31
C ALA A 164 0.24 5.74 11.64
N ILE A 165 -0.65 6.72 11.46
CA ILE A 165 -0.41 8.13 11.83
C ILE A 165 -0.23 8.29 13.34
N ALA A 166 -1.12 7.72 14.15
CA ALA A 166 -1.01 7.79 15.61
C ALA A 166 0.28 7.11 16.13
N THR A 167 0.66 5.99 15.53
CA THR A 167 1.91 5.29 15.86
C THR A 167 3.13 6.08 15.42
N ALA A 168 3.10 6.69 14.24
CA ALA A 168 4.15 7.57 13.76
C ALA A 168 4.31 8.79 14.67
N SER A 169 3.20 9.42 15.06
CA SER A 169 3.18 10.56 15.99
C SER A 169 3.91 10.25 17.30
N ARG A 170 3.48 9.20 18.02
CA ARG A 170 4.15 8.76 19.28
C ARG A 170 5.60 8.37 19.09
N ARG A 171 5.95 7.77 17.94
CA ARG A 171 7.34 7.43 17.61
C ARG A 171 8.20 8.67 17.41
N ILE A 172 7.69 9.66 16.68
CA ILE A 172 8.39 10.92 16.43
C ILE A 172 8.52 11.72 17.73
N TYR A 173 7.50 11.71 18.60
CA TYR A 173 7.56 12.35 19.92
C TYR A 173 8.76 11.84 20.73
N ARG A 174 8.91 10.51 20.84
CA ARG A 174 10.03 9.89 21.54
C ARG A 174 11.38 10.20 20.87
N ASP A 175 11.42 10.23 19.54
CA ASP A 175 12.63 10.57 18.78
C ASP A 175 13.08 12.02 19.01
N ILE A 176 12.15 12.94 19.23
CA ILE A 176 12.42 14.36 19.49
C ILE A 176 12.82 14.59 20.95
N ASN A 177 12.07 14.03 21.90
CA ASN A 177 12.25 14.28 23.33
C ASN A 177 13.27 13.35 24.03
N ASP A 178 13.77 12.33 23.33
CA ASP A 178 14.60 11.26 23.90
C ASP A 178 13.94 10.55 25.09
N SER A 179 12.61 10.48 25.07
CA SER A 179 11.80 9.88 26.13
C SER A 179 11.85 8.35 26.10
N ALA A 180 11.71 7.73 27.27
CA ALA A 180 11.58 6.29 27.39
C ALA A 180 10.34 5.76 26.62
N PRO A 181 10.29 4.46 26.27
CA PRO A 181 9.15 3.89 25.53
C PRO A 181 7.79 4.12 26.18
N ASP A 182 7.76 4.22 27.51
CA ASP A 182 6.56 4.34 28.34
C ASP A 182 6.18 5.81 28.61
N GLU A 183 7.09 6.76 28.32
CA GLU A 183 6.85 8.19 28.41
C GLU A 183 6.43 8.69 27.03
N GLY A 184 5.13 8.73 26.78
CA GLY A 184 4.55 9.00 25.47
C GLY A 184 3.65 10.23 25.45
N GLY A 185 3.88 11.11 24.48
CA GLY A 185 2.91 12.07 23.99
C GLY A 185 2.75 11.91 22.47
N ASP A 186 1.78 12.61 21.91
CA ASP A 186 1.68 12.80 20.47
C ASP A 186 2.44 14.06 20.05
N VAL A 187 2.93 14.13 18.81
CA VAL A 187 3.50 15.37 18.25
C VAL A 187 2.46 16.24 17.57
N ILE A 188 1.33 15.66 17.18
CA ILE A 188 0.21 16.34 16.54
C ILE A 188 -1.06 16.03 17.31
N ASP A 189 -1.98 17.00 17.37
CA ASP A 189 -3.30 16.76 17.96
C ASP A 189 -4.22 15.95 17.03
N ARG A 190 -5.44 15.68 17.48
CA ARG A 190 -6.42 14.91 16.70
C ARG A 190 -6.86 15.63 15.42
N ALA A 191 -6.97 16.96 15.43
CA ALA A 191 -7.39 17.72 14.26
C ALA A 191 -6.30 17.69 13.19
N ASP A 192 -5.05 17.85 13.60
CA ASP A 192 -3.89 17.75 12.71
C ASP A 192 -3.71 16.32 12.19
N ALA A 193 -3.98 15.30 13.01
CA ALA A 193 -3.96 13.91 12.55
C ALA A 193 -5.00 13.63 11.45
N GLU A 194 -6.21 14.21 11.52
CA GLU A 194 -7.22 14.09 10.46
C GLU A 194 -6.80 14.86 9.19
N GLN A 195 -6.12 16.00 9.31
CA GLN A 195 -5.56 16.71 8.15
C GLN A 195 -4.47 15.89 7.46
N VAL A 196 -3.55 15.30 8.23
CA VAL A 196 -2.52 14.40 7.72
C VAL A 196 -3.14 13.17 7.06
N LEU A 197 -4.17 12.57 7.67
CA LEU A 197 -4.91 11.46 7.09
C LEU A 197 -5.56 11.85 5.76
N SER A 198 -6.24 12.98 5.71
CA SER A 198 -6.92 13.46 4.51
C SER A 198 -5.92 13.63 3.36
N ARG A 199 -4.76 14.23 3.64
CA ARG A 199 -3.69 14.38 2.65
C ARG A 199 -3.09 13.04 2.22
N LEU A 200 -2.90 12.10 3.16
CA LEU A 200 -2.37 10.76 2.88
C LEU A 200 -3.31 9.96 1.95
N MET A 201 -4.61 10.02 2.23
CA MET A 201 -5.66 9.23 1.57
C MET A 201 -6.17 9.86 0.28
N TYR A 202 -6.30 11.19 0.23
CA TYR A 202 -6.95 11.90 -0.89
C TYR A 202 -6.01 12.86 -1.65
N GLY A 203 -4.82 13.16 -1.11
CA GLY A 203 -3.87 14.08 -1.73
C GLY A 203 -4.10 15.53 -1.31
N LEU A 204 -3.40 16.46 -1.95
CA LEU A 204 -3.65 17.90 -1.83
C LEU A 204 -4.58 18.40 -2.94
N ASP A 205 -5.20 19.56 -2.71
CA ASP A 205 -5.95 20.26 -3.75
C ASP A 205 -5.08 20.48 -5.00
N GLY A 206 -5.59 20.04 -6.16
CA GLY A 206 -4.88 20.09 -7.43
C GLY A 206 -3.96 18.90 -7.72
N GLU A 207 -3.74 17.98 -6.77
CA GLU A 207 -3.08 16.71 -7.05
C GLU A 207 -4.07 15.71 -7.69
N THR A 208 -3.62 14.99 -8.72
CA THR A 208 -4.46 13.99 -9.41
C THR A 208 -4.61 12.68 -8.62
N SER A 209 -3.79 12.45 -7.60
CA SER A 209 -3.76 11.20 -6.86
C SER A 209 -3.05 11.35 -5.52
N SER A 210 -3.53 10.63 -4.51
CA SER A 210 -2.89 10.55 -3.19
C SER A 210 -1.73 9.57 -3.14
N VAL A 211 -1.00 9.55 -2.02
CA VAL A 211 0.08 8.56 -1.82
C VAL A 211 -0.49 7.14 -1.79
N VAL A 212 -1.59 6.92 -1.08
CA VAL A 212 -2.23 5.61 -0.94
C VAL A 212 -2.83 5.17 -2.28
N MET A 213 -3.46 6.09 -3.03
CA MET A 213 -4.02 5.80 -4.34
C MET A 213 -2.94 5.39 -5.34
N ARG A 214 -1.82 6.14 -5.41
CA ARG A 214 -0.66 5.76 -6.24
C ARG A 214 -0.09 4.41 -5.84
N MET A 215 -0.05 4.10 -4.54
CA MET A 215 0.41 2.80 -4.06
C MET A 215 -0.53 1.67 -4.50
N ILE A 216 -1.86 1.83 -4.37
CA ILE A 216 -2.84 0.85 -4.84
C ILE A 216 -2.65 0.59 -6.34
N THR A 217 -2.60 1.66 -7.15
CA THR A 217 -2.35 1.54 -8.60
C THR A 217 -1.04 0.83 -8.88
N ARG A 218 0.06 1.24 -8.21
CA ARG A 218 1.37 0.60 -8.39
C ARG A 218 1.31 -0.89 -8.07
N VAL A 219 0.72 -1.28 -6.95
CA VAL A 219 0.57 -2.70 -6.57
C VAL A 219 -0.23 -3.46 -7.61
N ALA A 220 -1.34 -2.90 -8.09
CA ALA A 220 -2.19 -3.55 -9.08
C ALA A 220 -1.52 -3.69 -10.46
N THR A 221 -0.81 -2.67 -10.94
CA THR A 221 -0.28 -2.64 -12.32
C THR A 221 1.16 -3.10 -12.48
N THR A 222 1.98 -3.06 -11.44
CA THR A 222 3.41 -3.38 -11.56
C THR A 222 3.60 -4.88 -11.77
N GLY A 223 4.11 -5.26 -12.95
CA GLY A 223 4.46 -6.64 -13.29
C GLY A 223 5.72 -7.16 -12.60
N ALA A 224 6.50 -6.31 -11.92
CA ALA A 224 7.64 -6.77 -11.14
C ALA A 224 7.14 -7.72 -10.05
N ALA A 225 7.76 -8.90 -9.97
CA ALA A 225 7.51 -9.88 -8.94
C ALA A 225 7.69 -9.23 -7.57
N ILE A 226 6.58 -8.83 -6.94
CA ILE A 226 6.60 -8.48 -5.52
C ILE A 226 6.78 -9.81 -4.81
N ARG A 227 8.04 -10.20 -4.64
CA ARG A 227 8.49 -11.42 -3.96
C ARG A 227 8.13 -11.45 -2.47
N THR A 228 7.44 -10.44 -1.98
CA THR A 228 7.02 -10.24 -0.60
C THR A 228 5.51 -10.11 -0.58
N SER A 229 4.86 -10.64 0.46
CA SER A 229 3.43 -10.43 0.71
C SER A 229 2.97 -9.01 0.41
N THR A 230 1.97 -8.89 -0.47
CA THR A 230 1.39 -7.63 -0.94
C THR A 230 0.87 -6.79 0.23
N MET A 231 0.25 -7.44 1.22
CA MET A 231 -0.23 -6.79 2.44
C MET A 231 0.92 -6.12 3.19
N LYS A 232 2.05 -6.84 3.39
CA LYS A 232 3.22 -6.32 4.10
C LYS A 232 3.85 -5.14 3.35
N TYR A 233 3.91 -5.23 2.02
CA TYR A 233 4.37 -4.13 1.18
C TYR A 233 3.51 -2.88 1.37
N MET A 234 2.18 -3.01 1.24
CA MET A 234 1.24 -1.89 1.38
C MET A 234 1.28 -1.29 2.78
N ALA A 235 1.27 -2.12 3.81
CA ALA A 235 1.38 -1.68 5.20
C ALA A 235 2.66 -0.86 5.44
N THR A 236 3.81 -1.38 4.98
CA THR A 236 5.10 -0.70 5.11
C THR A 236 5.10 0.64 4.37
N ALA A 237 4.53 0.69 3.17
CA ALA A 237 4.45 1.90 2.37
C ALA A 237 3.53 2.96 3.02
N ILE A 238 2.35 2.57 3.51
CA ILE A 238 1.44 3.46 4.24
C ILE A 238 2.12 4.00 5.50
N TRP A 239 2.74 3.13 6.30
CA TRP A 239 3.41 3.53 7.53
C TRP A 239 4.56 4.51 7.27
N SER A 240 5.40 4.23 6.26
CA SER A 240 6.50 5.12 5.88
C SER A 240 6.00 6.47 5.36
N ALA A 241 4.89 6.47 4.63
CA ALA A 241 4.25 7.70 4.15
C ALA A 241 3.66 8.50 5.32
N ALA A 242 2.95 7.84 6.24
CA ALA A 242 2.42 8.45 7.45
C ALA A 242 3.53 9.11 8.29
N GLU A 243 4.64 8.41 8.55
CA GLU A 243 5.78 8.99 9.26
C GLU A 243 6.35 10.23 8.55
N SER A 244 6.52 10.14 7.23
CA SER A 244 7.04 11.26 6.43
C SER A 244 6.12 12.47 6.46
N MET A 245 4.80 12.24 6.42
CA MET A 245 3.80 13.30 6.43
C MET A 245 3.66 13.95 7.80
N VAL A 246 3.70 13.17 8.90
CA VAL A 246 3.71 13.71 10.26
C VAL A 246 4.96 14.56 10.48
N ARG A 247 6.15 14.08 10.08
CA ARG A 247 7.39 14.87 10.16
C ARG A 247 7.31 16.17 9.36
N SER A 248 6.83 16.08 8.11
CA SER A 248 6.65 17.26 7.27
C SER A 248 5.65 18.26 7.87
N HIS A 249 4.62 17.77 8.56
CA HIS A 249 3.59 18.61 9.18
C HIS A 249 4.16 19.42 10.35
N ILE A 250 5.00 18.81 11.20
CA ILE A 250 5.67 19.50 12.32
C ILE A 250 6.96 20.26 11.91
N GLY A 251 7.25 20.34 10.61
CA GLY A 251 8.46 20.99 10.09
C GLY A 251 9.77 20.22 10.34
N ASP A 252 9.71 18.94 10.70
CA ASP A 252 10.89 18.10 10.91
C ASP A 252 11.47 17.63 9.55
N PRO A 253 12.70 18.03 9.19
CA PRO A 253 13.29 17.65 7.91
C PRO A 253 13.62 16.13 7.87
N PRO A 254 13.79 15.53 6.68
CA PRO A 254 14.08 14.10 6.54
C PRO A 254 15.32 13.61 7.30
N MET A 255 16.31 14.48 7.51
CA MET A 255 17.55 14.15 8.25
C MET A 255 17.46 14.45 9.76
N GLY A 256 16.29 14.88 10.26
CA GLY A 256 16.13 15.41 11.61
C GLY A 256 16.58 14.44 12.70
N ARG A 257 16.23 13.15 12.56
CA ARG A 257 16.68 12.08 13.48
C ARG A 257 18.20 11.97 13.59
N GLN A 258 18.91 12.02 12.47
CA GLN A 258 20.38 11.93 12.48
C GLN A 258 21.01 13.17 13.11
N LEU A 259 20.46 14.35 12.82
CA LEU A 259 20.94 15.63 13.37
C LEU A 259 20.71 15.71 14.88
N ARG A 260 19.53 15.32 15.38
CA ARG A 260 19.25 15.23 16.82
C ARG A 260 20.13 14.20 17.52
N ARG A 261 20.44 13.08 16.87
CA ARG A 261 21.41 12.11 17.43
C ARG A 261 22.80 12.72 17.59
N ILE A 262 23.31 13.41 16.57
CA ILE A 262 24.62 14.11 16.64
C ILE A 262 24.60 15.19 17.72
N ALA A 263 23.53 15.99 17.81
CA ALA A 263 23.38 17.02 18.83
C ALA A 263 23.46 16.45 20.25
N ARG A 264 22.82 15.29 20.49
CA ARG A 264 22.89 14.56 21.77
C ARG A 264 24.28 14.02 22.07
N GLU A 265 24.93 13.40 21.08
CA GLU A 265 26.31 12.90 21.21
C GLU A 265 27.30 14.03 21.55
N LEU A 266 27.13 15.20 20.94
CA LEU A 266 27.95 16.39 21.18
C LEU A 266 27.53 17.19 22.44
N LYS A 267 26.36 16.88 23.02
CA LYS A 267 25.72 17.66 24.10
C LYS A 267 25.62 19.16 23.76
N THR A 268 25.16 19.48 22.56
CA THR A 268 25.04 20.87 22.07
C THR A 268 23.71 21.11 21.37
N ILE A 269 23.21 22.34 21.46
CA ILE A 269 22.05 22.83 20.69
C ILE A 269 22.47 23.77 19.55
N ASP A 270 23.76 24.07 19.42
CA ASP A 270 24.27 24.96 18.37
C ASP A 270 24.16 24.31 16.98
N PRO A 271 23.32 24.84 16.07
CA PRO A 271 23.13 24.27 14.75
C PRO A 271 24.40 24.25 13.89
N HIS A 272 25.33 25.20 14.10
CA HIS A 272 26.56 25.27 13.31
C HIS A 272 27.49 24.10 13.64
N ARG A 273 27.70 23.83 14.94
CA ARG A 273 28.52 22.72 15.41
C ARG A 273 27.96 21.35 15.01
N VAL A 274 26.64 21.19 15.05
CA VAL A 274 25.97 19.97 14.58
C VAL A 274 26.16 19.79 13.08
N LEU A 275 26.01 20.86 12.29
CA LEU A 275 26.21 20.81 10.84
C LEU A 275 27.65 20.48 10.45
N GLU A 276 28.63 21.08 11.12
CA GLU A 276 30.06 20.80 10.90
C GLU A 276 30.37 19.31 11.11
N THR A 277 29.91 18.75 12.23
CA THR A 277 30.07 17.33 12.54
C THR A 277 29.34 16.43 11.53
N TYR A 278 28.13 16.83 11.11
CA TYR A 278 27.39 16.10 10.08
C TYR A 278 28.14 16.09 8.73
N ARG A 279 28.68 17.24 8.31
CA ARG A 279 29.44 17.37 7.05
C ARG A 279 30.77 16.62 7.07
N ALA A 280 31.42 16.52 8.23
CA ALA A 280 32.62 15.69 8.38
C ALA A 280 32.33 14.22 8.05
N ASN A 281 31.16 13.71 8.46
CA ASN A 281 30.72 12.34 8.16
C ASN A 281 30.07 12.20 6.77
N HIS A 282 29.51 13.29 6.23
CA HIS A 282 28.77 13.31 4.97
C HIS A 282 29.19 14.51 4.09
N PRO A 283 30.40 14.53 3.52
CA PRO A 283 30.95 15.70 2.83
C PRO A 283 30.19 16.09 1.56
N LYS A 284 29.46 15.15 0.95
CA LYS A 284 28.63 15.38 -0.24
C LYS A 284 27.23 15.91 0.08
N ALA A 285 26.84 15.95 1.35
CA ALA A 285 25.49 16.35 1.74
C ALA A 285 25.34 17.88 1.78
N LEU A 286 24.48 18.41 0.92
CA LEU A 286 24.15 19.83 0.86
C LEU A 286 23.02 20.16 1.86
N ILE A 287 23.37 20.24 3.15
CA ILE A 287 22.44 20.67 4.21
C ILE A 287 22.75 22.11 4.62
N SER A 288 21.70 22.94 4.72
CA SER A 288 21.79 24.31 5.23
C SER A 288 21.65 24.35 6.75
N VAL A 289 22.21 25.39 7.38
CA VAL A 289 22.08 25.63 8.83
C VAL A 289 20.61 25.70 9.24
N ASN A 290 19.75 26.34 8.43
CA ASN A 290 18.32 26.45 8.70
C ASN A 290 17.62 25.10 8.82
N ARG A 291 18.02 24.08 8.03
CA ARG A 291 17.48 22.72 8.17
C ARG A 291 17.95 22.05 9.46
N VAL A 292 19.19 22.32 9.88
CA VAL A 292 19.69 21.82 11.16
C VAL A 292 18.94 22.48 12.31
N GLN A 293 18.77 23.79 12.28
CA GLN A 293 17.96 24.50 13.25
C GLN A 293 16.53 23.95 13.30
N ALA A 294 15.87 23.79 12.15
CA ALA A 294 14.53 23.20 12.07
C ALA A 294 14.45 21.80 12.69
N ALA A 295 15.46 20.94 12.45
CA ALA A 295 15.51 19.62 13.08
C ALA A 295 15.67 19.67 14.61
N LEU A 296 16.43 20.64 15.13
CA LEU A 296 16.68 20.79 16.57
C LEU A 296 15.51 21.48 17.29
N THR A 297 14.72 22.29 16.58
CA THR A 297 13.55 22.99 17.12
C THR A 297 12.22 22.33 16.78
N ALA A 298 12.21 21.25 15.98
CA ALA A 298 11.00 20.48 15.72
C ALA A 298 10.43 19.95 17.04
N GLY A 299 9.14 20.17 17.27
CA GLY A 299 8.48 19.85 18.54
C GLY A 299 7.00 19.58 18.35
N ALA A 300 6.32 19.22 19.44
CA ALA A 300 4.88 19.02 19.44
C ALA A 300 4.15 20.32 19.06
N THR A 301 3.05 20.19 18.31
CA THR A 301 2.15 21.31 18.00
C THR A 301 1.57 21.91 19.28
N ILE A 302 1.27 23.21 19.27
CA ILE A 302 0.85 23.97 20.48
C ILE A 302 -0.40 23.35 21.14
N GLY A 303 -1.24 22.62 20.38
CA GLY A 303 -2.45 21.93 20.87
C GLY A 303 -2.23 20.55 21.51
N THR A 304 -1.03 19.96 21.40
CA THR A 304 -0.81 18.59 21.91
C THR A 304 -0.67 18.52 23.42
N HIS A 305 -0.47 19.65 24.09
CA HIS A 305 -0.71 19.80 25.53
C HIS A 305 -2.21 19.95 25.83
N SER A 306 -3.04 19.04 25.31
CA SER A 306 -4.44 18.97 25.69
C SER A 306 -4.54 18.28 27.04
N LEU A 307 -4.77 19.09 28.07
CA LEU A 307 -5.48 18.78 29.32
C LEU A 307 -5.83 17.29 29.46
N GLU A 308 -4.93 16.51 30.09
CA GLU A 308 -5.40 15.41 30.95
C GLU A 308 -6.25 16.07 32.04
N LEU A 309 -7.50 16.39 31.71
CA LEU A 309 -8.55 16.40 32.70
C LEU A 309 -8.56 14.98 33.22
N ASP A 310 -8.01 14.84 34.42
CA ASP A 310 -8.00 13.68 35.30
C ASP A 310 -9.41 13.06 35.33
N GLN A 311 -9.75 12.32 34.28
CA GLN A 311 -10.94 11.50 34.26
C GLN A 311 -10.54 10.25 35.00
N PRO A 312 -11.12 10.00 36.19
CA PRO A 312 -10.79 8.82 36.97
C PRO A 312 -10.94 7.62 36.04
N ARG A 313 -9.87 6.81 35.95
CA ARG A 313 -9.93 5.51 35.28
C ARG A 313 -11.17 4.81 35.84
N PRO A 314 -12.16 4.45 35.02
CA PRO A 314 -13.29 3.68 35.52
C PRO A 314 -12.70 2.38 36.06
N ASP A 315 -12.82 2.24 37.37
CA ASP A 315 -12.14 1.22 38.16
C ASP A 315 -12.29 -0.17 37.56
N ASP A 316 -11.18 -0.89 37.62
CA ASP A 316 -11.09 -2.32 37.81
C ASP A 316 -12.28 -2.84 38.65
N ASN A 317 -13.26 -3.44 37.98
CA ASN A 317 -14.24 -4.33 38.58
C ASN A 317 -14.69 -5.36 37.55
N TRP A 318 -13.81 -6.34 37.29
CA TRP A 318 -14.16 -7.69 36.84
C TRP A 318 -13.20 -8.69 37.51
#